data_AF-A0A8X7BW01-F1
#
_entry.id   AF-A0A8X7BW01-F1
#
_cell.length_a   1.000
_cell.length_b   1.000
_cell.length_c   1.000
_cell.angle_alpha   90.00
_cell.angle_beta   90.00
_cell.angle_gamma   90.00
#
_symmetry.space_group_name_H-M   'P 1'
#
loop_
_entity.id
_entity.type
_entity.pdbx_description
1 polymer ?
#
loop_
_entity_poly.entity_id
_entity_poly.type
_entity_poly.pdbx_seq_one_letter_code
_entity_poly.pdbx_strand_id
1 'polypeptide(L)'
;MVSEGRLPDPDLIFFLTLDEIKDLLETRSPSIISRANYRKKLYPVLDKYKFPEIMKGFPKPINDEEESADKYEFIADLTMKGIPVSQGVTKGYARVAITLEEAADLKVSKFD
;
A
#
# COMPACT_ATOMS: atom_id res chain seq x y z
N MET A 1 -14.53 22.44 7.68
CA MET A 1 -15.25 21.23 8.19
C MET A 1 -14.94 20.89 9.65
N VAL A 2 -13.68 20.78 10.09
CA VAL A 2 -13.36 20.56 11.52
C VAL A 2 -13.72 21.78 12.37
N SER A 3 -13.31 22.97 11.92
CA SER A 3 -13.70 24.26 12.51
C SER A 3 -15.22 24.49 12.56
N GLU A 4 -15.97 23.86 11.65
CA GLU A 4 -17.43 23.92 11.59
C GLU A 4 -18.11 22.85 12.47
N GLY A 5 -17.33 22.00 13.15
CA GLY A 5 -17.81 20.91 14.00
C GLY A 5 -18.43 19.73 13.25
N ARG A 6 -18.20 19.61 11.93
CA ARG A 6 -18.75 18.52 11.10
C ARG A 6 -17.87 17.28 11.09
N LEU A 7 -16.56 17.46 11.20
CA LEU A 7 -15.58 16.38 11.31
C LEU A 7 -14.79 16.53 12.62
N PRO A 8 -14.51 15.43 13.33
CA PRO A 8 -13.69 15.45 14.53
C PRO A 8 -12.18 15.55 14.21
N ASP A 9 -11.76 15.07 13.04
CA ASP A 9 -10.37 14.94 12.61
C ASP A 9 -10.29 15.31 11.11
N PRO A 10 -9.36 16.18 10.69
CA PRO A 10 -9.21 16.53 9.27
C PRO A 10 -8.92 15.32 8.38
N ASP A 11 -8.18 14.33 8.87
CA ASP A 11 -7.76 13.16 8.06
C ASP A 11 -8.93 12.21 7.77
N LEU A 12 -10.04 12.35 8.51
CA LEU A 12 -11.21 11.52 8.29
C LEU A 12 -11.84 11.75 6.91
N ILE A 13 -11.55 12.88 6.26
CA ILE A 13 -12.04 13.21 4.92
C ILE A 13 -11.57 12.21 3.86
N PHE A 14 -10.38 11.60 4.02
CA PHE A 14 -9.85 10.60 3.08
C PHE A 14 -10.59 9.27 3.13
N PHE A 15 -11.45 9.07 4.14
CA PHE A 15 -12.27 7.88 4.32
C PHE A 15 -13.73 8.09 3.93
N LEU A 16 -14.04 9.20 3.25
CA LEU A 16 -15.36 9.55 2.73
C LEU A 16 -15.40 9.49 1.20
N THR A 17 -16.55 9.11 0.65
CA THR A 17 -16.82 9.29 -0.78
C THR A 17 -17.22 10.74 -1.08
N LEU A 18 -17.17 11.14 -2.36
CA LEU A 18 -17.62 12.48 -2.77
C LEU A 18 -19.08 12.73 -2.41
N ASP A 19 -19.96 11.73 -2.55
CA ASP A 19 -21.36 11.83 -2.17
C ASP A 19 -21.52 12.01 -0.66
N GLU A 20 -20.77 11.25 0.15
CA GLU A 20 -20.80 11.38 1.61
C GLU A 20 -20.26 12.75 2.07
N ILE A 21 -19.29 13.34 1.36
CA ILE A 21 -18.81 14.70 1.62
C ILE A 21 -19.91 15.72 1.33
N LYS A 22 -20.61 15.58 0.21
CA LYS A 22 -21.76 16.44 -0.14
C LYS A 22 -22.85 16.35 0.93
N ASP A 23 -23.23 15.14 1.31
CA ASP A 23 -24.24 14.90 2.34
C ASP A 23 -23.82 15.49 3.69
N LEU A 24 -22.52 15.46 4.03
CA LEU A 24 -21.98 16.04 5.25
C LEU A 24 -21.90 17.59 5.22
N LEU A 25 -21.89 18.20 4.04
CA LEU A 25 -22.00 19.66 3.91
C LEU A 25 -23.43 20.12 4.19
N GLU A 26 -24.40 19.42 3.59
CA GLU A 26 -25.83 19.71 3.68
C GLU A 26 -26.41 19.29 5.04
N THR A 27 -25.92 18.19 5.62
CA THR A 27 -26.39 17.63 6.89
C THR A 27 -25.30 17.61 7.96
N ARG A 28 -25.62 17.16 9.18
CA ARG A 28 -24.64 16.84 10.23
C ARG A 28 -24.72 15.38 10.64
N SER A 29 -24.87 14.50 9.66
CA SER A 29 -25.18 13.09 9.92
C SER A 29 -24.03 12.37 10.66
N PRO A 30 -24.24 11.91 11.91
CA PRO A 30 -23.20 11.21 12.66
C PRO A 30 -22.92 9.81 12.09
N SER A 31 -23.85 9.24 11.31
CA SER A 31 -23.68 7.91 10.71
C SER A 31 -22.57 7.88 9.65
N ILE A 32 -22.36 9.00 8.94
CA ILE A 32 -21.28 9.18 7.97
C ILE A 32 -19.92 9.14 8.69
N ILE A 33 -19.82 9.85 9.82
CA ILE A 33 -18.63 9.89 10.66
C ILE A 33 -18.29 8.49 11.20
N SER A 34 -19.29 7.76 11.71
CA SER A 34 -19.09 6.39 12.20
C SER A 34 -18.55 5.45 11.12
N ARG A 35 -19.05 5.59 9.88
CA ARG A 35 -18.62 4.78 8.74
C ARG A 35 -17.19 5.10 8.30
N ALA A 36 -16.83 6.38 8.26
CA ALA A 36 -15.48 6.81 7.95
C ALA A 36 -14.48 6.28 8.99
N ASN A 37 -14.83 6.32 10.28
CA ASN A 37 -13.99 5.76 11.34
C ASN A 37 -13.82 4.25 11.21
N TYR A 38 -14.88 3.53 10.84
CA TYR A 38 -14.79 2.10 10.56
C TYR A 38 -13.83 1.80 9.39
N ARG A 39 -13.91 2.56 8.29
CA ARG A 39 -12.97 2.44 7.16
C ARG A 39 -11.54 2.77 7.57
N LYS A 40 -11.32 3.84 8.34
CA LYS A 40 -10.00 4.20 8.89
C LYS A 40 -9.40 3.07 9.73
N LYS A 41 -10.23 2.38 10.53
CA LYS A 41 -9.80 1.22 11.33
C LYS A 41 -9.44 0.01 10.47
N LEU A 42 -10.14 -0.22 9.36
CA LEU A 42 -9.87 -1.34 8.46
C LEU A 42 -8.67 -1.11 7.53
N TYR A 43 -8.38 0.15 7.21
CA TYR A 43 -7.36 0.52 6.22
C TYR A 43 -6.00 -0.18 6.43
N PRO A 44 -5.41 -0.25 7.65
CA PRO A 44 -4.11 -0.91 7.85
C PRO A 44 -4.09 -2.40 7.51
N VAL A 45 -5.24 -3.07 7.51
CA VAL A 45 -5.37 -4.47 7.11
C VAL A 45 -5.48 -4.57 5.59
N LEU A 46 -6.34 -3.73 4.99
CA LEU A 46 -6.58 -3.73 3.54
C LEU A 46 -5.35 -3.28 2.74
N ASP A 47 -4.57 -2.34 3.27
CA ASP A 47 -3.36 -1.81 2.65
C ASP A 47 -2.27 -2.88 2.45
N LYS A 48 -2.32 -3.96 3.25
CA LYS A 48 -1.39 -5.10 3.13
C LYS A 48 -1.81 -6.10 2.06
N TYR A 49 -3.04 -6.03 1.55
CA TYR A 49 -3.54 -6.98 0.57
C TYR A 49 -2.93 -6.71 -0.80
N LYS A 50 -2.30 -7.73 -1.37
CA LYS A 50 -1.85 -7.74 -2.77
C LYS A 50 -2.90 -8.41 -3.62
N PHE A 51 -3.18 -7.88 -4.79
CA PHE A 51 -4.13 -8.46 -5.73
C PHE A 51 -3.48 -8.74 -7.08
N PRO A 52 -3.98 -9.71 -7.86
CA PRO A 52 -3.53 -9.91 -9.23
C PRO A 52 -3.79 -8.67 -10.09
N GLU A 53 -2.94 -8.45 -11.09
CA GLU A 53 -3.07 -7.32 -12.03
C GLU A 53 -4.42 -7.32 -12.75
N ILE A 54 -4.92 -8.51 -13.11
CA ILE A 54 -6.24 -8.71 -13.70
C ILE A 54 -7.01 -9.72 -12.84
N MET A 55 -8.18 -9.32 -12.36
CA MET A 55 -9.10 -10.19 -11.63
C MET A 55 -10.52 -10.07 -12.19
N LYS A 56 -11.31 -11.13 -12.06
CA LYS A 56 -12.73 -11.15 -12.45
C LYS A 56 -13.59 -11.60 -11.27
N GLY A 57 -14.74 -10.97 -11.10
CA GLY A 57 -15.63 -11.24 -9.98
C GLY A 57 -15.13 -10.60 -8.69
N PHE A 58 -15.26 -11.31 -7.57
CA PHE A 58 -14.85 -10.78 -6.27
C PHE A 58 -13.33 -10.74 -6.12
N PRO A 59 -12.76 -9.60 -5.66
CA PRO A 59 -11.32 -9.47 -5.46
C PRO A 59 -10.87 -10.44 -4.37
N LYS A 60 -9.88 -11.28 -4.70
CA LYS A 60 -9.24 -12.20 -3.76
C LYS A 60 -7.78 -11.80 -3.60
N PRO A 61 -7.31 -11.54 -2.38
CA PRO A 61 -5.91 -11.22 -2.15
C PRO A 61 -5.02 -12.45 -2.41
N ILE A 62 -3.80 -12.20 -2.86
CA ILE A 62 -2.74 -13.20 -2.97
C ILE A 62 -2.17 -13.44 -1.57
N ASN A 63 -1.95 -14.71 -1.21
CA ASN A 63 -1.37 -15.10 0.07
C ASN A 63 0.07 -15.59 -0.13
N ASP A 64 1.05 -14.73 0.15
CA ASP A 64 2.48 -15.02 -0.09
C ASP A 64 3.02 -16.17 0.80
N GLU A 65 2.35 -16.47 1.92
CA GLU A 65 2.73 -17.56 2.85
C GLU A 65 2.46 -18.96 2.28
N GLU A 66 1.45 -19.10 1.41
CA GLU A 66 1.13 -20.39 0.76
C GLU A 66 2.14 -20.74 -0.36
N GLU A 67 2.86 -19.76 -0.89
CA GLU A 67 3.88 -19.97 -1.92
C GLU A 67 5.27 -20.26 -1.36
N SER A 68 5.53 -19.94 -0.08
CA SER A 68 6.89 -19.86 0.48
C SER A 68 7.33 -21.03 1.36
N ALA A 69 6.41 -21.85 1.88
CA ALA A 69 6.77 -22.87 2.88
C ALA A 69 7.41 -24.14 2.29
N ASP A 70 7.10 -24.54 1.05
CA ASP A 70 7.43 -25.90 0.55
C ASP A 70 8.18 -25.96 -0.80
N LYS A 71 8.58 -24.84 -1.43
CA LYS A 71 9.00 -24.84 -2.85
C LYS A 71 10.35 -24.24 -3.23
N TYR A 72 11.07 -23.59 -2.34
CA TYR A 72 12.33 -22.95 -2.71
C TYR A 72 13.52 -23.82 -2.30
N GLU A 73 13.92 -24.75 -3.18
CA GLU A 73 15.28 -25.27 -3.16
C GLU A 73 16.26 -24.10 -3.34
N PHE A 74 17.42 -24.16 -2.68
CA PHE A 74 18.45 -23.15 -2.85
C PHE A 74 19.05 -23.29 -4.26
N ILE A 75 18.43 -22.62 -5.24
CA ILE A 75 18.89 -22.63 -6.63
C ILE A 75 20.07 -21.66 -6.72
N ALA A 76 21.28 -22.19 -6.96
CA ALA A 76 22.51 -21.39 -7.10
C ALA A 76 22.42 -20.31 -8.19
N ASP A 77 21.54 -20.50 -9.17
CA ASP A 77 21.28 -19.59 -10.31
C ASP A 77 19.89 -18.94 -10.26
N LEU A 78 19.42 -18.52 -9.08
CA LEU A 78 18.15 -17.78 -8.99
C LEU A 78 18.23 -16.48 -9.80
N THR A 79 17.48 -16.42 -10.89
CA THR A 79 17.40 -15.26 -11.78
C THR A 79 16.00 -14.64 -11.72
N MET A 80 15.94 -13.35 -11.37
CA MET A 80 14.71 -12.57 -11.47
C MET A 80 14.59 -11.97 -12.87
N LYS A 81 13.40 -12.09 -13.47
CA LYS A 81 13.08 -11.48 -14.75
C LYS A 81 12.25 -10.22 -14.52
N GLY A 82 12.52 -9.18 -15.31
CA GLY A 82 11.80 -7.92 -15.28
C GLY A 82 11.84 -7.23 -16.63
N ILE A 83 11.28 -6.03 -16.69
CA ILE A 83 11.33 -5.18 -17.88
C ILE A 83 12.64 -4.38 -17.85
N PRO A 84 13.46 -4.40 -18.91
CA PRO A 84 14.71 -3.64 -18.94
C PRO A 84 14.44 -2.14 -19.06
N VAL A 85 15.01 -1.35 -18.15
CA VAL A 85 14.88 0.12 -18.14
C VAL A 85 16.18 0.82 -18.57
N SER A 86 17.33 0.17 -18.37
CA SER A 86 18.67 0.67 -18.73
C SER A 86 19.49 -0.44 -19.37
N GLN A 87 20.41 -0.08 -20.26
CA GLN A 87 21.26 -1.03 -21.00
C GLN A 87 22.54 -1.45 -20.25
N GLY A 88 22.86 -0.80 -19.13
CA GLY A 88 24.07 -1.08 -18.36
C GLY A 88 23.98 -2.35 -17.52
N VAL A 89 25.13 -3.02 -17.30
CA VAL A 89 25.26 -4.16 -16.39
C VAL A 89 26.22 -3.78 -15.26
N THR A 90 25.80 -3.97 -14.01
CA THR A 90 26.60 -3.68 -12.82
C THR A 90 26.34 -4.74 -11.74
N LYS A 91 27.27 -4.87 -10.79
CA LYS A 91 27.13 -5.70 -9.60
C LYS A 91 27.12 -4.79 -8.37
N GLY A 92 26.43 -5.14 -7.30
CA GLY A 92 26.42 -4.36 -6.07
C GLY A 92 25.55 -5.00 -5.02
N TYR A 93 25.50 -4.39 -3.83
CA TYR A 93 24.58 -4.82 -2.79
C TYR A 93 23.14 -4.44 -3.15
N ALA A 94 22.24 -5.42 -3.17
CA ALA A 94 20.80 -5.15 -3.23
C ALA A 94 20.32 -4.60 -1.88
N ARG A 95 19.60 -3.48 -1.91
CA ARG A 95 18.99 -2.87 -0.73
C ARG A 95 17.51 -2.65 -1.00
N VAL A 96 16.66 -2.94 -0.02
CA VAL A 96 15.22 -2.75 -0.09
C VAL A 96 14.87 -1.52 0.74
N ALA A 97 14.32 -0.50 0.10
CA ALA A 97 13.79 0.70 0.74
C ALA A 97 12.36 0.90 0.22
N ILE A 98 11.40 0.95 1.13
CA ILE A 98 9.97 1.09 0.82
C ILE A 98 9.56 2.56 0.88
N THR A 99 10.19 3.34 1.77
CA THR A 99 9.95 4.77 1.91
C THR A 99 11.08 5.60 1.30
N LEU A 100 10.77 6.86 0.97
CA LEU A 100 11.78 7.80 0.48
C LEU A 100 12.83 8.13 1.55
N GLU A 101 12.44 8.12 2.81
CA GLU A 101 13.32 8.35 3.96
C GLU A 101 14.34 7.23 4.08
N GLU A 102 13.89 5.96 4.02
CA GLU A 102 14.79 4.79 3.98
C GLU A 102 15.74 4.85 2.78
N ALA A 103 15.25 5.31 1.63
CA ALA A 103 16.06 5.44 0.43
C ALA A 103 17.15 6.52 0.56
N ALA A 104 16.87 7.61 1.28
CA ALA A 104 17.83 8.70 1.51
C ALA A 104 19.02 8.26 2.38
N ASP A 105 18.82 7.31 3.29
CA ASP A 105 19.86 6.78 4.17
C ASP A 105 20.75 5.69 3.52
N LEU A 106 20.51 5.36 2.24
CA LEU A 106 21.29 4.33 1.55
C LEU A 106 22.72 4.79 1.29
N LYS A 107 23.68 4.01 1.78
CA LYS A 107 25.11 4.25 1.57
C LYS A 107 25.54 3.81 0.16
N VAL A 108 26.47 4.56 -0.42
CA VAL A 108 27.12 4.22 -1.69
C VAL A 108 27.74 2.83 -1.61
N SER A 109 27.53 2.02 -2.67
CA SER A 109 28.16 0.71 -2.78
C SER A 109 29.68 0.87 -2.90
N LYS A 110 30.43 0.32 -1.94
CA LYS A 110 31.89 0.24 -2.01
C LYS A 110 32.27 -1.11 -2.62
N PHE A 111 33.21 -1.10 -3.54
CA PHE A 111 33.85 -2.28 -4.10
C PHE A 111 35.26 -2.33 -3.53
N ASP A 112 35.64 -3.47 -2.94
CA ASP A 112 37.04 -3.82 -2.69
C ASP A 112 37.60 -4.59 -3.90
#